data_AF-A0A6G7SRM0-F1
#
_entry.id   AF-A0A6G7SRM0-F1
#
_cell.length_a   1.000
_cell.length_b   1.000
_cell.length_c   1.000
_cell.angle_alpha   90.00
_cell.angle_beta   90.00
_cell.angle_gamma   90.00
#
_symmetry.space_group_name_H-M   'P 1'
#
loop_
_entity.id
_entity.type
_entity.pdbx_description
1 polymer ?
#
loop_
_entity_poly.entity_id
_entity_poly.type
_entity_poly.pdbx_seq_one_letter_code
_entity_poly.pdbx_strand_id
1 'polypeptide(L)'
;MTYIFDVFTGARRGSTLNGSVQYRDPDNYGFSQGPVFGLQLIMDAWKEGGDFGAGPVSAATEAEFKELFEFYLGPTVRVDEEGYLLEEGSTQVRLPRVKAKEFYQGQLDPHGGRGFSDGTHYICLAPRSDEFARRAEEIIVSWEIREDDSTDLDEDEGTSADFTLEVSDPRYLEHFTKNAYFQTAFTGHLPS
;
A
#
# COMPACT_ATOMS: atom_id res chain seq x y z
N MET A 1 -10.84 -2.05 -8.00
CA MET A 1 -9.90 -2.75 -7.11
C MET A 1 -10.72 -3.77 -6.35
N THR A 2 -10.31 -5.04 -6.34
CA THR A 2 -11.00 -6.09 -5.58
C THR A 2 -10.32 -6.19 -4.23
N TYR A 3 -11.05 -5.95 -3.14
CA TYR A 3 -10.52 -6.05 -1.79
C TYR A 3 -10.43 -7.52 -1.37
N ILE A 4 -9.32 -7.89 -0.74
CA ILE A 4 -9.01 -9.25 -0.31
C ILE A 4 -9.29 -9.40 1.19
N PHE A 5 -8.97 -8.37 1.97
CA PHE A 5 -9.13 -8.39 3.43
C PHE A 5 -10.01 -7.25 3.92
N ASP A 6 -10.80 -7.58 4.94
CA ASP A 6 -11.31 -6.63 5.91
C ASP A 6 -10.29 -6.48 7.04
N VAL A 7 -10.00 -5.24 7.45
CA VAL A 7 -8.99 -4.95 8.48
C VAL A 7 -9.62 -4.14 9.60
N PHE A 8 -9.45 -4.62 10.83
CA PHE A 8 -9.86 -3.93 12.05
C PHE A 8 -8.63 -3.62 12.90
N THR A 9 -8.53 -2.41 13.42
CA THR A 9 -7.41 -2.02 14.27
C THR A 9 -7.91 -1.31 15.52
N GLY A 10 -7.18 -1.50 16.63
CA GLY A 10 -7.34 -0.69 17.82
C GLY A 10 -6.59 0.64 17.69
N ALA A 11 -6.87 1.58 18.61
CA ALA A 11 -6.01 2.74 18.79
C ALA A 11 -4.57 2.31 19.14
N ARG A 12 -3.57 2.99 18.56
CA ARG A 12 -2.16 2.69 18.83
C ARG A 12 -1.79 2.85 20.31
N ARG A 13 -0.74 2.14 20.72
CA ARG A 13 -0.10 2.31 22.03
C ARG A 13 1.39 2.57 21.84
N GLY A 14 1.79 3.84 21.87
CA GLY A 14 3.17 4.22 21.58
C GLY A 14 3.53 3.90 20.13
N SER A 15 4.50 3.00 19.94
CA SER A 15 4.97 2.43 18.67
C SER A 15 4.25 1.13 18.27
N THR A 16 3.26 0.67 19.04
CA THR A 16 2.60 -0.63 18.80
C THR A 16 1.18 -0.43 18.26
N LEU A 17 0.78 -1.29 17.32
CA LEU A 17 -0.58 -1.42 16.80
C LEU A 17 -1.03 -2.88 16.89
N ASN A 18 -2.27 -3.10 17.31
CA ASN A 18 -2.93 -4.41 17.29
C ASN A 18 -4.17 -4.32 16.41
N GLY A 19 -4.50 -5.43 15.76
CA GLY A 19 -5.68 -5.54 14.92
C GLY A 19 -5.96 -6.96 14.49
N SER A 20 -6.92 -7.10 13.60
CA SER A 20 -7.26 -8.35 12.95
C SER A 20 -7.48 -8.12 11.45
N VAL A 21 -7.28 -9.18 10.68
CA VAL A 21 -7.57 -9.26 9.25
C VAL A 21 -8.50 -10.43 8.99
N GLN A 22 -9.48 -10.25 8.10
CA GLN A 22 -10.43 -11.29 7.73
C GLN A 22 -10.50 -11.41 6.21
N TYR A 23 -10.48 -12.64 5.70
CA TYR A 23 -10.65 -12.89 4.27
C TYR A 23 -12.06 -12.56 3.79
N ARG A 24 -12.15 -11.95 2.61
CA ARG A 24 -13.41 -11.73 1.89
C ARG A 24 -13.70 -12.79 0.84
N ASP A 25 -12.65 -13.41 0.31
CA ASP A 25 -12.72 -14.42 -0.74
C ASP A 25 -12.02 -15.70 -0.24
N PRO A 26 -12.65 -16.89 -0.33
CA PRO A 26 -12.07 -18.16 0.13
C PRO A 26 -10.85 -18.63 -0.67
N ASP A 27 -10.48 -17.97 -1.78
CA ASP A 27 -9.21 -18.24 -2.46
C ASP A 27 -8.03 -17.85 -1.53
N ASN A 28 -7.48 -18.88 -0.88
CA ASN A 28 -6.58 -18.76 0.27
C ASN A 28 -5.20 -18.23 -0.14
N TYR A 29 -4.97 -16.92 0.01
CA TYR A 29 -3.65 -16.29 -0.20
C TYR A 29 -2.66 -16.59 0.94
N GLY A 30 -3.13 -17.10 2.08
CA GLY A 30 -2.40 -17.15 3.35
C GLY A 30 -2.09 -15.77 3.95
N PHE A 31 -1.98 -15.70 5.28
CA PHE A 31 -1.55 -14.48 5.95
C PHE A 31 -0.03 -14.34 5.88
N SER A 32 0.44 -13.31 5.18
CA SER A 32 1.88 -13.08 5.04
C SER A 32 2.54 -12.79 6.38
N GLN A 33 3.57 -13.60 6.68
CA GLN A 33 4.33 -13.55 7.93
C GLN A 33 5.45 -12.51 7.91
N GLY A 34 5.61 -11.75 6.82
CA GLY A 34 6.69 -10.79 6.64
C GLY A 34 6.30 -9.35 7.04
N PRO A 35 7.29 -8.51 7.40
CA PRO A 35 7.06 -7.11 7.77
C PRO A 35 6.43 -6.26 6.65
N VAL A 36 6.61 -6.69 5.40
CA VAL A 36 5.97 -6.09 4.21
C VAL A 36 4.47 -5.95 4.39
N PHE A 37 3.81 -6.97 4.95
CA PHE A 37 2.36 -6.93 5.12
C PHE A 37 1.97 -5.88 6.17
N GLY A 38 2.65 -5.86 7.31
CA GLY A 38 2.44 -4.84 8.35
C GLY A 38 2.59 -3.41 7.82
N LEU A 39 3.65 -3.14 7.03
CA LEU A 39 3.83 -1.82 6.43
C LEU A 39 2.73 -1.47 5.41
N GLN A 40 2.32 -2.43 4.58
CA GLN A 40 1.22 -2.23 3.64
C GLN A 40 -0.09 -1.86 4.36
N LEU A 41 -0.43 -2.54 5.47
CA LEU A 41 -1.62 -2.23 6.26
C LEU A 41 -1.59 -0.80 6.82
N ILE A 42 -0.44 -0.36 7.35
CA ILE A 42 -0.26 1.00 7.86
C ILE A 42 -0.49 2.05 6.76
N MET A 43 0.11 1.82 5.59
CA MET A 43 0.04 2.75 4.47
C MET A 43 -1.35 2.80 3.84
N ASP A 44 -2.02 1.65 3.69
CA ASP A 44 -3.36 1.59 3.10
C ASP A 44 -4.40 2.23 4.03
N ALA A 45 -4.27 2.03 5.35
CA ALA A 45 -5.12 2.71 6.33
C ALA A 45 -5.02 4.25 6.22
N TRP A 46 -3.84 4.78 5.93
CA TRP A 46 -3.64 6.21 5.67
C TRP A 46 -4.27 6.63 4.33
N LYS A 47 -4.09 5.82 3.29
CA LYS A 47 -4.59 6.11 1.94
C LYS A 47 -6.11 6.12 1.85
N GLU A 48 -6.79 5.17 2.51
CA GLU A 48 -8.26 5.09 2.53
C GLU A 48 -8.87 6.29 3.29
N GLY A 49 -8.23 6.76 4.37
CA GLY A 49 -8.54 8.00 5.08
C GLY A 49 -9.97 8.12 5.66
N GLY A 50 -10.33 9.31 6.15
CA GLY A 50 -11.72 9.68 6.48
C GLY A 50 -12.36 9.01 7.72
N ASP A 51 -13.64 8.66 7.60
CA ASP A 51 -14.44 7.98 8.65
C ASP A 51 -14.18 6.47 8.71
N PHE A 52 -13.62 5.90 7.63
CA PHE A 52 -13.31 4.48 7.43
C PHE A 52 -11.85 4.34 7.01
N GLY A 53 -10.96 4.31 8.01
CA GLY A 53 -9.52 4.37 7.83
C GLY A 53 -8.86 5.01 9.04
N ALA A 54 -7.58 5.34 8.93
CA ALA A 54 -6.85 6.05 9.96
C ALA A 54 -6.71 7.55 9.59
N GLY A 55 -6.52 8.40 10.59
CA GLY A 55 -6.51 9.86 10.46
C GLY A 55 -5.34 10.45 9.63
N PRO A 56 -5.13 11.78 9.68
CA PRO A 56 -3.98 12.39 9.02
C PRO A 56 -2.66 12.02 9.72
N VAL A 57 -1.56 12.07 8.98
CA VAL A 57 -0.19 12.01 9.49
C VAL A 57 0.51 13.36 9.29
N SER A 58 1.67 13.56 9.91
CA SER A 58 2.50 14.73 9.60
C SER A 58 2.90 14.80 8.11
N ALA A 59 3.16 16.01 7.59
CA ALA A 59 3.58 16.19 6.19
C ALA A 59 4.88 15.42 5.83
N ALA A 60 5.78 15.24 6.81
CA ALA A 60 7.00 14.46 6.62
C ALA A 60 6.69 12.97 6.46
N THR A 61 5.82 12.42 7.31
CA THR A 61 5.38 11.01 7.21
C THR A 61 4.57 10.78 5.94
N GLU A 62 3.71 11.72 5.54
CA GLU A 62 2.97 11.66 4.29
C GLU A 62 3.90 11.61 3.07
N ALA A 63 4.94 12.44 3.03
CA ALA A 63 5.92 12.42 1.94
C ALA A 63 6.64 11.06 1.84
N GLU A 64 6.99 10.48 2.98
CA GLU A 64 7.63 9.16 3.03
C GLU A 64 6.66 8.03 2.64
N PHE A 65 5.40 8.08 3.07
CA PHE A 65 4.39 7.11 2.63
C PHE A 65 4.16 7.17 1.12
N LYS A 66 4.18 8.37 0.52
CA LYS A 66 4.12 8.52 -0.94
C LYS A 66 5.32 7.86 -1.62
N GLU A 67 6.53 8.09 -1.12
CA GLU A 67 7.75 7.44 -1.64
C GLU A 67 7.68 5.90 -1.52
N LEU A 68 7.21 5.38 -0.38
CA LEU A 68 7.02 3.94 -0.20
C LEU A 68 5.98 3.37 -1.18
N PHE A 69 4.88 4.09 -1.45
CA PHE A 69 3.93 3.68 -2.46
C PHE A 69 4.55 3.67 -3.86
N GLU A 70 5.45 4.59 -4.18
CA GLU A 70 6.19 4.58 -5.45
C GLU A 70 7.19 3.42 -5.52
N PHE A 71 7.85 3.02 -4.41
CA PHE A 71 8.66 1.81 -4.42
C PHE A 71 7.81 0.56 -4.65
N TYR A 72 6.61 0.51 -4.07
CA TYR A 72 5.72 -0.64 -4.20
C TYR A 72 4.99 -0.72 -5.55
N LEU A 73 4.38 0.38 -6.02
CA LEU A 73 3.57 0.43 -7.25
C LEU A 73 4.37 0.85 -8.49
N GLY A 74 5.57 1.40 -8.28
CA GLY A 74 6.31 2.10 -9.32
C GLY A 74 5.96 3.60 -9.37
N PRO A 75 6.95 4.49 -9.62
CA PRO A 75 6.70 5.90 -9.87
C PRO A 75 5.76 6.11 -11.05
N THR A 76 4.88 7.11 -10.96
CA THR A 76 3.99 7.46 -12.07
C THR A 76 4.59 8.59 -12.90
N VAL A 77 4.54 8.45 -14.22
CA VAL A 77 4.95 9.52 -15.16
C VAL A 77 3.76 9.96 -15.99
N ARG A 78 3.56 11.28 -16.05
CA ARG A 78 2.40 11.89 -16.73
C ARG A 78 2.60 11.92 -18.24
N VAL A 79 1.57 11.52 -18.95
CA VAL A 79 1.53 11.47 -20.41
C VAL A 79 0.24 12.06 -20.96
N ASP A 80 0.27 12.50 -22.22
CA ASP A 80 -0.96 12.76 -22.97
C ASP A 80 -1.64 11.44 -23.42
N GLU A 81 -2.78 11.56 -24.10
CA GLU A 81 -3.54 10.43 -24.66
C GLU A 81 -2.72 9.60 -25.68
N GLU A 82 -1.70 10.21 -26.31
CA GLU A 82 -0.81 9.57 -27.29
C GLU A 82 0.44 8.94 -26.64
N GLY A 83 0.64 9.12 -25.34
CA GLY A 83 1.77 8.59 -24.56
C GLY A 83 3.04 9.46 -24.59
N TYR A 84 2.95 10.74 -24.98
CA TYR A 84 4.06 11.69 -24.88
C TYR A 84 4.20 12.24 -23.47
N LEU A 85 5.44 12.43 -23.01
CA LEU A 85 5.71 13.00 -21.70
C LEU A 85 5.20 14.42 -21.58
N LEU A 86 4.62 14.73 -20.43
CA LEU A 86 4.22 16.09 -20.08
C LEU A 86 5.31 16.80 -19.28
N GLU A 87 5.22 18.13 -19.24
CA GLU A 87 6.00 18.94 -18.31
C GLU A 87 5.56 18.69 -16.86
N GLU A 88 6.48 18.82 -15.92
CA GLU A 88 6.21 18.57 -14.51
C GLU A 88 5.15 19.53 -13.98
N GLY A 89 4.09 18.99 -13.37
CA GLY A 89 2.97 19.78 -12.85
C GLY A 89 2.09 20.44 -13.92
N SER A 90 2.19 20.01 -15.17
CA SER A 90 1.48 20.62 -16.31
C SER A 90 0.78 19.56 -17.16
N THR A 91 -0.24 20.01 -17.91
CA THR A 91 -0.89 19.20 -18.95
C THR A 91 -0.27 19.39 -20.33
N GLN A 92 0.78 20.21 -20.44
CA GLN A 92 1.47 20.47 -21.70
C GLN A 92 2.51 19.41 -22.01
N VAL A 93 2.58 19.00 -23.28
CA VAL A 93 3.59 18.06 -23.77
C VAL A 93 4.96 18.71 -23.66
N ARG A 94 5.89 18.02 -22.98
CA ARG A 94 7.29 18.43 -22.82
C ARG A 94 7.97 18.56 -24.19
N LEU A 95 8.84 19.56 -24.31
CA LEU A 95 9.76 19.70 -25.44
C LEU A 95 11.20 19.25 -25.07
N PRO A 96 11.90 18.52 -25.96
CA PRO A 96 11.40 17.93 -27.21
C PRO A 96 10.35 16.84 -26.95
N ARG A 97 9.39 16.69 -27.87
CA ARG A 97 8.36 15.65 -27.78
C ARG A 97 9.02 14.28 -27.77
N VAL A 98 8.78 13.51 -26.71
CA VAL A 98 9.30 12.16 -26.56
C VAL A 98 8.22 11.26 -25.96
N LYS A 99 8.08 10.05 -26.50
CA LYS A 99 7.15 9.06 -25.93
C LYS A 99 7.74 8.47 -24.67
N ALA A 100 6.92 8.26 -23.67
CA ALA A 100 7.37 7.67 -22.41
C ALA A 100 7.95 6.26 -22.61
N LYS A 101 7.41 5.47 -23.56
CA LYS A 101 7.95 4.16 -23.95
C LYS A 101 9.38 4.21 -24.49
N GLU A 102 9.72 5.28 -25.19
CA GLU A 102 11.06 5.48 -25.75
C GLU A 102 12.02 6.02 -24.70
N PHE A 103 11.56 6.98 -23.90
CA PHE A 103 12.38 7.62 -22.86
C PHE A 103 12.71 6.68 -21.70
N TYR A 104 11.74 5.88 -21.24
CA TYR A 104 11.88 4.95 -20.11
C TYR A 104 12.03 3.50 -20.57
N GLN A 105 12.68 3.26 -21.70
CA GLN A 105 12.88 1.92 -22.22
C GLN A 105 13.57 1.02 -21.18
N GLY A 106 12.97 -0.14 -20.89
CA GLY A 106 13.46 -1.09 -19.88
C GLY A 106 13.15 -0.72 -18.43
N GLN A 107 12.45 0.39 -18.19
CA GLN A 107 12.05 0.85 -16.85
C GLN A 107 10.53 0.94 -16.68
N LEU A 108 9.74 0.59 -17.69
CA LEU A 108 8.28 0.55 -17.56
C LEU A 108 7.85 -0.69 -16.77
N ASP A 109 6.75 -0.57 -16.03
CA ASP A 109 6.11 -1.71 -15.38
C ASP A 109 5.75 -2.78 -16.44
N PRO A 110 6.28 -4.01 -16.31
CA PRO A 110 6.05 -5.09 -17.27
C PRO A 110 4.58 -5.53 -17.34
N HIS A 111 3.78 -5.31 -16.29
CA HIS A 111 2.38 -5.73 -16.22
C HIS A 111 1.40 -4.64 -16.66
N GLY A 112 1.90 -3.50 -17.11
CA GLY A 112 1.10 -2.50 -17.81
C GLY A 112 0.36 -1.53 -16.89
N GLY A 113 1.03 -1.02 -15.84
CA GLY A 113 0.55 0.11 -15.04
C GLY A 113 0.26 1.34 -15.89
N ARG A 114 -1.00 1.52 -16.30
CA ARG A 114 -1.51 2.69 -17.01
C ARG A 114 -2.82 3.11 -16.39
N GLY A 115 -3.03 4.41 -16.27
CA GLY A 115 -4.27 4.93 -15.73
C GLY A 115 -4.51 6.37 -16.08
N PHE A 116 -5.49 6.94 -15.40
CA PHE A 116 -5.87 8.33 -15.50
C PHE A 116 -6.19 8.85 -14.11
N SER A 117 -5.56 9.95 -13.72
CA SER A 117 -5.82 10.65 -12.46
C SER A 117 -5.49 12.12 -12.61
N ASP A 118 -6.11 12.99 -11.82
CA ASP A 118 -5.86 14.45 -11.87
C ASP A 118 -6.01 15.05 -13.27
N GLY A 119 -6.98 14.53 -14.05
CA GLY A 119 -7.24 14.98 -15.41
C GLY A 119 -6.20 14.56 -16.45
N THR A 120 -5.27 13.68 -16.12
CA THR A 120 -4.12 13.35 -16.98
C THR A 120 -3.83 11.85 -17.00
N HIS A 121 -3.43 11.33 -18.17
CA HIS A 121 -2.96 9.95 -18.27
C HIS A 121 -1.61 9.77 -17.55
N TYR A 122 -1.40 8.58 -17.00
CA TYR A 122 -0.11 8.21 -16.45
C TYR A 122 0.26 6.80 -16.87
N ILE A 123 1.57 6.54 -16.84
CA ILE A 123 2.11 5.18 -16.87
C ILE A 123 3.02 4.98 -15.66
N CYS A 124 3.06 3.77 -15.13
CA CYS A 124 3.94 3.38 -14.05
C CYS A 124 5.28 2.92 -14.59
N LEU A 125 6.34 3.31 -13.91
CA LEU A 125 7.65 2.69 -14.03
C LEU A 125 7.67 1.40 -13.21
N ALA A 126 8.70 0.58 -13.42
CA ALA A 126 8.86 -0.67 -12.68
C ALA A 126 8.99 -0.39 -11.18
N PRO A 127 8.31 -1.18 -10.32
CA PRO A 127 8.44 -1.05 -8.89
C PRO A 127 9.86 -1.37 -8.43
N ARG A 128 10.24 -0.81 -7.28
CA ARG A 128 11.49 -1.09 -6.59
C ARG A 128 11.22 -1.95 -5.37
N SER A 129 10.74 -3.17 -5.61
CA SER A 129 10.32 -4.12 -4.57
C SER A 129 11.39 -4.39 -3.52
N ASP A 130 12.67 -4.50 -3.92
CA ASP A 130 13.79 -4.67 -2.99
C ASP A 130 13.97 -3.47 -2.04
N GLU A 131 13.76 -2.25 -2.55
CA GLU A 131 13.83 -1.04 -1.74
C GLU A 131 12.66 -0.99 -0.76
N PHE A 132 11.44 -1.33 -1.22
CA PHE A 132 10.27 -1.40 -0.34
C PHE A 132 10.48 -2.44 0.77
N ALA A 133 10.99 -3.63 0.44
CA ALA A 133 11.30 -4.67 1.41
C ALA A 133 12.29 -4.19 2.48
N ARG A 134 13.39 -3.57 2.03
CA ARG A 134 14.41 -2.99 2.92
C ARG A 134 13.80 -1.94 3.86
N ARG A 135 12.95 -1.05 3.34
CA ARG A 135 12.27 -0.04 4.17
C ARG A 135 11.27 -0.67 5.14
N ALA A 136 10.56 -1.73 4.74
CA ALA A 136 9.67 -2.45 5.63
C ALA A 136 10.43 -3.05 6.82
N GLU A 137 11.61 -3.62 6.61
CA GLU A 137 12.47 -4.13 7.69
C GLU A 137 13.01 -3.02 8.61
N GLU A 138 13.26 -1.82 8.09
CA GLU A 138 13.69 -0.66 8.90
C GLU A 138 12.55 -0.07 9.74
N ILE A 139 11.33 -0.09 9.21
CA ILE A 139 10.16 0.54 9.82
C ILE A 139 9.47 -0.42 10.79
N ILE A 140 9.31 -1.69 10.43
CA ILE A 140 8.62 -2.70 11.24
C ILE A 140 9.64 -3.44 12.10
N VAL A 141 9.69 -3.09 13.39
CA VAL A 141 10.60 -3.68 14.37
C VAL A 141 10.16 -5.09 14.76
N SER A 142 8.85 -5.30 14.87
CA SER A 142 8.27 -6.62 15.08
C SER A 142 6.95 -6.75 14.34
N TRP A 143 6.71 -7.95 13.82
CA TRP A 143 5.48 -8.35 13.15
C TRP A 143 5.11 -9.75 13.61
N GLU A 144 3.90 -9.89 14.12
CA GLU A 144 3.31 -11.16 14.48
C GLU A 144 1.87 -11.18 13.97
N ILE A 145 1.52 -12.24 13.24
CA ILE A 145 0.15 -12.50 12.78
C ILE A 145 -0.16 -13.97 13.01
N ARG A 146 -1.29 -14.25 13.65
CA ARG A 146 -1.71 -15.59 14.04
C ARG A 146 -3.12 -15.81 13.54
N GLU A 147 -3.28 -16.81 12.69
CA GLU A 147 -4.58 -17.30 12.25
C GLU A 147 -5.35 -17.82 13.45
N ASP A 148 -6.64 -17.49 13.53
CA ASP A 148 -7.50 -18.00 14.58
C ASP A 148 -7.82 -19.48 14.29
N ASP A 149 -7.44 -20.35 15.21
CA ASP A 149 -7.68 -21.80 15.18
C ASP A 149 -9.14 -22.10 15.59
N SER A 150 -10.12 -21.33 15.10
CA SER A 150 -11.51 -21.53 15.49
C SER A 150 -12.02 -22.84 14.88
N THR A 151 -12.12 -23.89 15.71
CA THR A 151 -12.74 -25.16 15.36
C THR A 151 -14.28 -25.09 15.30
N ASP A 152 -14.83 -23.90 15.53
CA ASP A 152 -16.27 -23.59 15.62
C ASP A 152 -16.70 -22.63 14.51
N LEU A 153 -16.21 -22.81 13.28
CA LEU A 153 -16.70 -22.03 12.15
C LEU A 153 -18.09 -22.51 11.76
N ASP A 154 -19.10 -21.68 11.99
CA ASP A 154 -20.25 -21.63 11.10
C ASP A 154 -19.71 -21.51 9.67
N GLU A 155 -20.18 -22.33 8.73
CA GLU A 155 -19.60 -22.52 7.38
C GLU A 155 -19.50 -21.22 6.52
N ASP A 156 -19.99 -20.09 7.04
CA ASP A 156 -20.00 -18.77 6.41
C ASP A 156 -19.01 -17.75 7.04
N GLU A 157 -18.33 -18.03 8.16
CA GLU A 157 -17.30 -17.15 8.72
C GLU A 157 -15.93 -17.46 8.10
N GLY A 158 -15.48 -16.63 7.15
CA GLY A 158 -14.18 -16.77 6.50
C GLY A 158 -13.01 -16.69 7.48
N THR A 159 -11.87 -17.26 7.09
CA THR A 159 -10.62 -17.30 7.87
C THR A 159 -10.19 -15.90 8.33
N SER A 160 -9.81 -15.78 9.61
CA SER A 160 -9.31 -14.53 10.21
C SER A 160 -7.99 -14.74 10.94
N ALA A 161 -7.25 -13.64 11.13
CA ALA A 161 -6.02 -13.64 11.91
C ALA A 161 -5.88 -12.35 12.72
N ASP A 162 -5.41 -12.49 13.95
CA ASP A 162 -5.01 -11.38 14.80
C ASP A 162 -3.54 -11.03 14.53
N PHE A 163 -3.22 -9.74 14.58
CA PHE A 163 -1.85 -9.27 14.44
C PHE A 163 -1.46 -8.25 15.51
N THR A 164 -0.15 -8.25 15.79
CA THR A 164 0.56 -7.23 16.55
C THR A 164 1.76 -6.78 15.75
N LEU A 165 1.94 -5.47 15.64
CA LEU A 165 3.12 -4.87 15.03
C LEU A 165 3.71 -3.78 15.91
N GLU A 166 5.02 -3.60 15.81
CA GLU A 166 5.76 -2.50 16.40
C GLU A 166 6.54 -1.76 15.32
N VAL A 167 6.46 -0.43 15.30
CA VAL A 167 7.22 0.43 14.39
C VAL A 167 8.43 1.06 15.08
N SER A 168 9.46 1.37 14.31
CA SER A 168 10.69 1.99 14.82
C SER A 168 10.50 3.44 15.28
N ASP A 169 9.50 4.13 14.74
CA ASP A 169 9.11 5.48 15.13
C ASP A 169 7.57 5.60 15.23
N PRO A 170 7.00 6.03 16.37
CA PRO A 170 5.56 6.15 16.54
C PRO A 170 4.87 7.08 15.53
N ARG A 171 5.62 7.94 14.82
CA ARG A 171 5.05 8.79 13.75
C ARG A 171 4.39 8.00 12.64
N TYR A 172 4.85 6.77 12.38
CA TYR A 172 4.26 5.89 11.37
C TYR A 172 2.89 5.36 11.77
N LEU A 173 2.46 5.55 13.03
CA LEU A 173 1.14 5.16 13.51
C LEU A 173 0.29 6.37 13.94
N GLU A 174 0.74 7.60 13.70
CA GLU A 174 0.05 8.83 14.13
C GLU A 174 -1.43 8.86 13.81
N HIS A 175 -1.81 8.29 12.66
CA HIS A 175 -3.17 8.22 12.16
C HIS A 175 -4.07 7.23 12.92
N PHE A 176 -3.53 6.28 13.68
CA PHE A 176 -4.29 5.31 14.47
C PHE A 176 -4.65 5.83 15.87
N THR A 177 -5.27 7.02 15.98
CA THR A 177 -5.66 7.60 17.28
C THR A 177 -6.90 6.96 17.91
N LYS A 178 -7.69 6.25 17.10
CA LYS A 178 -8.93 5.55 17.47
C LYS A 178 -8.96 4.22 16.73
N ASN A 179 -9.94 3.39 17.06
CA ASN A 179 -10.19 2.18 16.29
C ASN A 179 -10.52 2.54 14.84
N ALA A 180 -9.99 1.77 13.90
CA ALA A 180 -10.22 1.96 12.47
C ALA A 180 -10.64 0.66 11.82
N TYR A 181 -11.48 0.79 10.80
CA TYR A 181 -11.88 -0.28 9.89
C TYR A 181 -11.63 0.20 8.47
N PHE A 182 -10.98 -0.64 7.67
CA PHE A 182 -10.70 -0.38 6.27
C PHE A 182 -10.56 -1.70 5.51
N GLN A 183 -10.52 -1.61 4.19
CA GLN A 183 -10.45 -2.78 3.29
C GLN A 183 -9.15 -2.67 2.51
N THR A 184 -8.45 -3.78 2.32
CA THR A 184 -7.19 -3.79 1.58
C THR A 184 -7.16 -4.88 0.51
N ALA A 185 -6.48 -4.59 -0.59
CA ALA A 185 -6.10 -5.58 -1.59
C ALA A 185 -4.63 -6.02 -1.46
N PHE A 186 -3.91 -5.49 -0.47
CA PHE A 186 -2.52 -5.90 -0.20
C PHE A 186 -2.50 -7.24 0.52
N THR A 187 -1.56 -8.09 0.15
CA THR A 187 -1.42 -9.47 0.65
C THR A 187 -0.11 -9.72 1.38
N GLY A 188 0.77 -8.72 1.47
CA GLY A 188 2.14 -8.90 1.92
C GLY A 188 3.09 -9.43 0.86
N HIS A 189 2.62 -9.70 -0.36
CA HIS A 189 3.48 -10.04 -1.49
C HIS A 189 3.98 -8.78 -2.20
N LEU A 190 5.22 -8.85 -2.68
CA LEU A 190 5.83 -7.80 -3.47
C LEU A 190 5.56 -8.06 -4.96
N PRO A 191 5.34 -7.00 -5.76
CA PRO A 191 5.23 -7.15 -7.20
C PRO A 191 6.55 -7.65 -7.80
N SER A 192 6.42 -8.60 -8.74
CA SER A 192 7.51 -9.29 -9.44
C SER A 192 7.73 -8.76 -10.84
#